data_AF-A0A379FYI4-F1
#
_entry.id   AF-A0A379FYI4-F1
#
_cell.length_a   1.000
_cell.length_b   1.000
_cell.length_c   1.000
_cell.angle_alpha   90.00
_cell.angle_beta   90.00
_cell.angle_gamma   90.00
#
_symmetry.space_group_name_H-M   'P 1'
#
loop_
_entity.id
_entity.type
_entity.pdbx_description
1 polymer ?
#
loop_
_entity_poly.entity_id
_entity_poly.type
_entity_poly.pdbx_seq_one_letter_code
_entity_poly.pdbx_strand_id
1 'polypeptide(L)'
;MMDNEDAVNILTSIGANMDWSRMIRTSSHPAFGQFVITGPNSLPVSNRVGFCVQVRRKVGQFGSDMVILRHADGSLCIHENNCYVALTEEQEELARGVFKVLPEDESSEREYGANGVWETGFVIENSETKGTPDVPFVIAITTEK
;
A
#
# COMPACT_ATOMS: atom_id res chain seq x y z
N MET A 1 -25.41 1.29 8.56
CA MET A 1 -24.01 1.54 8.95
C MET A 1 -23.38 0.16 8.99
N MET A 2 -22.41 -0.12 8.14
CA MET A 2 -21.78 -1.45 8.10
C MET A 2 -20.96 -1.62 9.38
N ASP A 3 -21.08 -2.76 10.04
CA ASP A 3 -20.36 -3.03 11.28
C ASP A 3 -18.86 -3.21 10.99
N ASN A 4 -18.00 -2.76 11.91
CA ASN A 4 -16.55 -2.82 11.75
C ASN A 4 -16.03 -4.26 11.54
N GLU A 5 -16.77 -5.25 12.04
CA GLU A 5 -16.46 -6.68 11.87
C GLU A 5 -16.66 -7.15 10.42
N ASP A 6 -17.72 -6.69 9.75
CA ASP A 6 -17.99 -7.04 8.35
C ASP A 6 -16.90 -6.49 7.42
N ALA A 7 -16.45 -5.26 7.67
CA ALA A 7 -15.37 -4.65 6.92
C ALA A 7 -14.07 -5.46 7.04
N VAL A 8 -13.72 -5.87 8.27
CA VAL A 8 -12.53 -6.71 8.53
C VAL A 8 -12.65 -8.07 7.83
N ASN A 9 -13.83 -8.69 7.84
CA ASN A 9 -14.07 -9.98 7.19
C ASN A 9 -13.88 -9.88 5.66
N ILE A 10 -14.38 -8.82 5.03
CA ILE A 10 -14.19 -8.58 3.59
C ILE A 10 -12.71 -8.36 3.26
N LEU A 11 -12.01 -7.50 4.01
CA LEU A 11 -10.59 -7.27 3.75
C LEU A 11 -9.77 -8.56 3.95
N THR A 12 -10.11 -9.35 4.96
CA THR A 12 -9.47 -10.65 5.22
C THR A 12 -9.69 -11.63 4.08
N SER A 13 -10.89 -11.66 3.47
CA SER A 13 -11.17 -12.52 2.32
C SER A 13 -10.37 -12.10 1.09
N ILE A 14 -10.19 -10.80 0.85
CA ILE A 14 -9.30 -10.27 -0.19
C ILE A 14 -7.87 -10.75 0.05
N GLY A 15 -7.37 -10.61 1.28
CA GLY A 15 -6.01 -11.04 1.63
C GLY A 15 -5.78 -12.55 1.52
N ALA A 16 -6.80 -13.36 1.77
CA ALA A 16 -6.72 -14.82 1.61
C ALA A 16 -6.67 -15.26 0.13
N ASN A 17 -7.19 -14.42 -0.78
CA ASN A 17 -7.33 -14.72 -2.20
C ASN A 17 -6.44 -13.82 -3.08
N MET A 18 -5.25 -13.47 -2.62
CA MET A 18 -4.30 -12.65 -3.38
C MET A 18 -3.92 -13.31 -4.72
N ASP A 19 -4.17 -12.61 -5.83
CA ASP A 19 -3.73 -13.03 -7.17
C ASP A 19 -2.30 -12.56 -7.45
N TRP A 20 -1.33 -13.40 -7.10
CA TRP A 20 0.09 -13.12 -7.29
C TRP A 20 0.51 -12.88 -8.74
N SER A 21 -0.29 -13.29 -9.73
CA SER A 21 -0.02 -12.98 -11.15
C SER A 21 -0.14 -11.48 -11.44
N ARG A 22 -0.84 -10.74 -10.58
CA ARG A 22 -1.05 -9.27 -10.64
C ARG A 22 -0.06 -8.50 -9.76
N MET A 23 1.04 -9.14 -9.34
CA MET A 23 2.11 -8.44 -8.63
C MET A 23 2.67 -7.30 -9.49
N ILE A 24 2.66 -6.09 -8.94
CA ILE A 24 3.28 -4.92 -9.55
C ILE A 24 4.79 -5.11 -9.46
N ARG A 25 5.46 -5.03 -10.61
CA ARG A 25 6.91 -5.23 -10.70
C ARG A 25 7.66 -4.22 -9.86
N THR A 26 8.78 -4.62 -9.29
CA THR A 26 9.66 -3.77 -8.46
C THR A 26 10.25 -2.57 -9.22
N SER A 27 10.27 -2.61 -10.55
CA SER A 27 10.64 -1.47 -11.40
C SER A 27 9.52 -0.42 -11.55
N SER A 28 8.34 -0.69 -11.00
CA SER A 28 7.12 0.11 -11.10
C SER A 28 6.54 0.37 -9.70
N HIS A 29 5.49 1.18 -9.65
CA HIS A 29 4.69 1.43 -8.45
C HIS A 29 3.20 1.29 -8.79
N PRO A 30 2.30 1.16 -7.79
CA PRO A 30 0.87 1.26 -8.00
C PRO A 30 0.50 2.61 -8.64
N ALA A 31 -0.50 2.62 -9.52
CA ALA A 31 -1.05 3.83 -10.10
C ALA A 31 -1.89 4.62 -9.08
N PHE A 32 -2.09 5.91 -9.31
CA PHE A 32 -2.96 6.73 -8.47
C PHE A 32 -4.38 6.14 -8.44
N GLY A 33 -4.96 6.02 -7.26
CA GLY A 33 -6.28 5.42 -7.05
C GLY A 33 -6.34 3.91 -7.20
N GLN A 34 -5.24 3.24 -7.56
CA GLN A 34 -5.23 1.79 -7.73
C GLN A 34 -5.31 1.10 -6.36
N PHE A 35 -6.32 0.25 -6.19
CA PHE A 35 -6.41 -0.63 -5.03
C PHE A 35 -5.35 -1.72 -5.11
N VAL A 36 -4.62 -1.88 -4.01
CA VAL A 36 -3.56 -2.86 -3.85
C VAL A 36 -3.64 -3.50 -2.47
N ILE A 37 -3.03 -4.68 -2.37
CA ILE A 37 -2.67 -5.30 -1.10
C ILE A 37 -1.16 -5.48 -1.06
N THR A 38 -0.55 -5.14 0.08
CA THR A 38 0.88 -5.39 0.27
C THR A 38 1.17 -6.90 0.32
N GLY A 39 2.38 -7.29 -0.06
CA GLY A 39 2.88 -8.64 0.19
C GLY A 39 2.85 -9.04 1.68
N PRO A 40 3.17 -10.31 1.99
CA PRO A 40 3.28 -10.84 3.33
C PRO A 40 4.14 -9.94 4.22
N ASN A 41 3.55 -9.50 5.32
CA ASN A 41 4.22 -8.78 6.39
C ASN A 41 3.50 -9.13 7.71
N SER A 42 3.96 -8.56 8.83
CA SER A 42 3.40 -8.82 10.16
C SER A 42 2.12 -8.03 10.46
N LEU A 43 1.63 -7.21 9.52
CA LEU A 43 0.45 -6.38 9.74
C LEU A 43 -0.84 -7.18 9.51
N PRO A 44 -1.93 -6.86 10.23
CA PRO A 44 -3.25 -7.41 9.93
C PRO A 44 -3.67 -7.00 8.51
N VAL A 45 -4.51 -7.81 7.86
CA VAL A 45 -4.92 -7.58 6.47
C VAL A 45 -5.64 -6.23 6.29
N SER A 46 -6.38 -5.78 7.30
CA SER A 46 -7.00 -4.45 7.33
C SER A 46 -6.01 -3.29 7.15
N ASN A 47 -4.73 -3.51 7.49
CA ASN A 47 -3.65 -2.54 7.39
C ASN A 47 -2.73 -2.83 6.20
N ARG A 48 -3.13 -3.76 5.32
CA ARG A 48 -2.39 -4.14 4.10
C ARG A 48 -3.14 -3.78 2.82
N VAL A 49 -4.46 -3.65 2.88
CA VAL A 49 -5.32 -3.32 1.73
C VAL A 49 -5.61 -1.83 1.71
N GLY A 50 -5.24 -1.16 0.63
CA GLY A 50 -5.46 0.28 0.45
C GLY A 50 -5.39 0.68 -1.00
N PHE A 51 -5.75 1.92 -1.32
CA PHE A 51 -5.51 2.49 -2.64
C PHE A 51 -4.39 3.53 -2.59
N CYS A 52 -3.61 3.61 -3.67
CA CYS A 52 -2.42 4.46 -3.73
C CYS A 52 -2.79 5.93 -3.94
N VAL A 53 -2.27 6.82 -3.10
CA VAL A 53 -2.47 8.27 -3.23
C VAL A 53 -1.19 9.03 -3.60
N GLN A 54 -0.02 8.50 -3.23
CA GLN A 54 1.27 9.14 -3.53
C GLN A 54 2.41 8.12 -3.47
N VAL A 55 3.42 8.34 -4.30
CA VAL A 55 4.68 7.59 -4.34
C VAL A 55 5.85 8.56 -4.24
N ARG A 56 6.71 8.38 -3.24
CA ARG A 56 7.98 9.10 -3.10
C ARG A 56 9.12 8.14 -3.46
N ARG A 57 9.84 8.43 -4.53
CA ARG A 57 10.78 7.51 -5.16
C ARG A 57 12.05 7.36 -4.33
N LYS A 58 12.46 6.10 -4.08
CA LYS A 58 13.76 5.72 -3.47
C LYS A 58 14.08 6.36 -2.11
N VAL A 59 13.08 6.79 -1.36
CA VAL A 59 13.26 7.36 -0.01
C VAL A 59 12.83 6.41 1.11
N GLY A 60 12.29 5.24 0.76
CA GLY A 60 11.92 4.20 1.70
C GLY A 60 13.12 3.32 2.11
N GLN A 61 12.88 2.44 3.08
CA GLN A 61 13.87 1.48 3.57
C GLN A 61 14.51 0.68 2.42
N PHE A 62 15.83 0.46 2.49
CA PHE A 62 16.67 -0.19 1.48
C PHE A 62 16.60 0.47 0.09
N GLY A 63 16.30 1.76 0.03
CA GLY A 63 16.16 2.51 -1.22
C GLY A 63 14.90 2.15 -2.01
N SER A 64 13.92 1.55 -1.36
CA SER A 64 12.60 1.28 -1.94
C SER A 64 11.81 2.57 -2.15
N ASP A 65 10.75 2.48 -2.96
CA ASP A 65 9.77 3.56 -3.02
C ASP A 65 8.95 3.58 -1.73
N MET A 66 8.68 4.78 -1.24
CA MET A 66 7.71 5.01 -0.18
C MET A 66 6.35 5.23 -0.83
N VAL A 67 5.40 4.34 -0.56
CA VAL A 67 4.05 4.41 -1.11
C VAL A 67 3.09 4.77 0.02
N ILE A 68 2.30 5.80 -0.20
CA ILE A 68 1.25 6.22 0.73
C ILE A 68 -0.06 5.59 0.25
N LEU A 69 -0.64 4.74 1.10
CA LEU A 69 -1.94 4.13 0.86
C LEU A 69 -3.00 4.74 1.77
N ARG A 70 -4.18 5.01 1.19
CA ARG A 70 -5.41 5.26 1.96
C ARG A 70 -6.04 3.91 2.29
N HIS A 71 -6.30 3.64 3.57
CA HIS A 71 -6.95 2.41 4.03
C HIS A 71 -8.47 2.60 4.21
N ALA A 72 -9.18 1.49 4.41
CA ALA A 72 -10.64 1.45 4.49
C ALA A 72 -11.23 2.40 5.54
N ASP A 73 -10.52 2.59 6.67
CA ASP A 73 -10.94 3.46 7.75
C ASP A 73 -10.73 4.97 7.48
N GLY A 74 -10.11 5.31 6.34
CA GLY A 74 -9.76 6.66 5.91
C GLY A 74 -8.33 7.10 6.28
N SER A 75 -7.57 6.28 7.00
CA SER A 75 -6.20 6.60 7.40
C SER A 75 -5.23 6.61 6.21
N LEU A 76 -4.19 7.46 6.29
CA LEU A 76 -3.02 7.41 5.42
C LEU A 76 -1.94 6.62 6.13
N CYS A 77 -1.44 5.58 5.48
CA CYS A 77 -0.33 4.79 5.98
C CYS A 77 0.81 4.76 4.97
N ILE A 78 2.01 4.87 5.51
CA ILE A 78 3.24 4.75 4.74
C ILE A 78 3.61 3.28 4.64
N HIS A 79 3.92 2.84 3.43
CA HIS A 79 4.46 1.51 3.14
C HIS A 79 5.78 1.66 2.40
N GLU A 80 6.76 0.89 2.82
CA GLU A 80 8.11 0.87 2.25
C GLU A 80 8.67 -0.54 2.39
N ASN A 81 9.60 -0.91 1.51
CA ASN A 81 10.15 -2.27 1.45
C ASN A 81 9.04 -3.35 1.35
N ASN A 82 7.94 -3.04 0.65
CA ASN A 82 6.86 -3.96 0.36
C ASN A 82 6.76 -4.21 -1.15
N CYS A 83 6.28 -5.40 -1.53
CA CYS A 83 5.70 -5.60 -2.85
C CYS A 83 4.20 -5.33 -2.80
N TYR A 84 3.61 -5.05 -3.96
CA TYR A 84 2.19 -4.72 -4.10
C TYR A 84 1.54 -5.64 -5.11
N VAL A 85 0.35 -6.13 -4.80
CA VAL A 85 -0.48 -6.93 -5.70
C VAL A 85 -1.74 -6.12 -6.01
N ALA A 86 -2.00 -5.88 -7.29
CA ALA A 86 -3.22 -5.17 -7.70
C ALA A 86 -4.44 -6.05 -7.48
N LEU A 87 -5.49 -5.47 -6.88
CA LEU A 87 -6.76 -6.19 -6.70
C LEU A 87 -7.37 -6.54 -8.07
N THR A 88 -8.14 -7.62 -8.11
CA THR A 88 -9.05 -7.91 -9.23
C THR A 88 -10.24 -6.95 -9.20
N GLU A 89 -11.00 -6.88 -10.30
CA GLU A 89 -12.22 -6.05 -10.35
C GLU A 89 -13.22 -6.45 -9.25
N GLU A 90 -13.44 -7.76 -9.05
CA GLU A 90 -14.30 -8.28 -7.97
C GLU A 90 -13.80 -7.90 -6.57
N GLN A 91 -12.48 -8.00 -6.34
CA GLN A 91 -11.90 -7.59 -5.06
C GLN A 91 -12.00 -6.09 -4.83
N GLU A 92 -11.83 -5.30 -5.89
CA GLU A 92 -11.99 -3.85 -5.84
C GLU A 92 -13.44 -3.45 -5.52
N GLU A 93 -14.43 -4.10 -6.14
CA GLU A 93 -15.85 -3.87 -5.82
C GLU A 93 -16.14 -4.15 -4.34
N LEU A 94 -15.62 -5.27 -3.81
CA LEU A 94 -15.72 -5.60 -2.38
C LEU A 94 -15.03 -4.55 -1.50
N ALA A 95 -13.81 -4.13 -1.87
CA ALA A 95 -13.08 -3.10 -1.14
C ALA A 95 -13.83 -1.76 -1.13
N ARG A 96 -14.35 -1.31 -2.28
CA ARG A 96 -15.14 -0.08 -2.39
C ARG A 96 -16.36 -0.08 -1.48
N GLY A 97 -16.95 -1.25 -1.21
CA GLY A 97 -18.08 -1.40 -0.28
C GLY A 97 -17.77 -1.11 1.18
N VAL A 98 -16.49 -1.15 1.59
CA VAL A 98 -16.07 -0.99 3.00
C VAL A 98 -15.19 0.23 3.26
N PHE A 99 -14.75 0.92 2.20
CA PHE A 99 -13.91 2.11 2.31
C PHE A 99 -14.73 3.36 2.61
N LYS A 100 -14.29 4.18 3.58
CA LYS A 100 -14.92 5.47 3.90
C LYS A 100 -14.64 6.57 2.88
N VAL A 101 -13.52 6.46 2.18
CA VAL A 101 -13.04 7.40 1.16
C VAL A 101 -12.70 6.57 -0.07
N LEU A 102 -13.11 7.05 -1.24
CA LEU A 102 -12.81 6.37 -2.49
C LEU A 102 -11.75 7.14 -3.30
N PRO A 103 -11.10 6.50 -4.29
CA PRO A 103 -10.13 7.17 -5.16
C PRO A 103 -10.66 8.46 -5.80
N GLU A 104 -11.96 8.52 -6.10
CA GLU A 104 -12.60 9.67 -6.73
C GLU A 104 -12.74 10.89 -5.79
N ASP A 105 -12.57 10.69 -4.48
CA ASP A 105 -12.54 11.75 -3.46
C ASP A 105 -11.12 12.32 -3.24
N GLU A 106 -10.12 11.77 -3.92
CA GLU A 106 -8.72 12.14 -3.82
C GLU A 106 -8.22 12.83 -5.09
N SER A 107 -7.11 13.56 -4.97
CA SER A 107 -6.47 14.22 -6.09
C SER A 107 -4.96 13.99 -6.07
N SER A 108 -4.37 13.85 -7.26
CA SER A 108 -2.92 13.83 -7.46
C SER A 108 -2.28 15.20 -7.21
N GLU A 109 -3.07 16.27 -7.18
CA GLU A 109 -2.66 17.63 -6.84
C GLU A 109 -2.82 17.93 -5.34
N ARG A 110 -3.29 16.96 -4.56
CA ARG A 110 -3.38 17.09 -3.10
C ARG A 110 -2.00 16.97 -2.47
N GLU A 111 -1.79 17.70 -1.39
CA GLU A 111 -0.62 17.56 -0.53
C GLU A 111 -0.84 16.42 0.48
N TYR A 112 0.13 15.52 0.60
CA TYR A 112 0.12 14.43 1.58
C TYR A 112 1.32 14.57 2.52
N GLY A 113 1.10 14.29 3.81
CA GLY A 113 2.15 14.30 4.82
C GLY A 113 2.73 12.89 5.03
N ALA A 114 4.06 12.77 5.05
CA ALA A 114 4.76 11.57 5.48
C ALA A 114 5.99 11.96 6.31
N ASN A 115 6.13 11.38 7.51
CA ASN A 115 7.24 11.63 8.45
C ASN A 115 7.59 13.11 8.65
N GLY A 116 6.57 13.97 8.75
CA GLY A 116 6.72 15.42 8.97
C GLY A 116 6.99 16.24 7.70
N VAL A 117 7.12 15.60 6.53
CA VAL A 117 7.32 16.26 5.23
C VAL A 117 6.02 16.21 4.43
N TRP A 118 5.56 17.37 3.99
CA TRP A 118 4.35 17.54 3.18
C TRP A 118 4.73 17.83 1.74
N GLU A 119 4.20 17.06 0.80
CA GLU A 119 4.53 17.22 -0.62
C GLU A 119 3.30 16.99 -1.50
N THR A 120 3.22 17.76 -2.58
CA THR A 120 2.17 17.72 -3.59
C THR A 120 2.63 16.95 -4.82
N GLY A 121 1.70 16.21 -5.42
CA GLY A 121 1.96 15.40 -6.61
C GLY A 121 1.77 13.92 -6.34
N PHE A 122 1.54 13.15 -7.41
CA PHE A 122 1.40 11.71 -7.30
C PHE A 122 2.75 11.00 -7.20
N VAL A 123 3.67 11.24 -8.15
CA VAL A 123 5.03 10.68 -8.12
C VAL A 123 6.01 11.79 -7.82
N ILE A 124 6.74 11.67 -6.72
CA ILE A 124 7.74 12.64 -6.29
C ILE A 124 9.12 12.02 -6.44
N GLU A 125 9.93 12.68 -7.24
CA GLU A 125 11.37 12.39 -7.37
C GLU A 125 12.14 13.29 -6.41
N ASN A 126 13.21 12.76 -5.78
CA ASN A 126 14.09 13.50 -4.86
C ASN A 126 13.39 14.10 -3.62
N SER A 127 12.41 13.39 -3.07
CA SER A 127 11.71 13.81 -1.85
C SER A 127 12.67 14.04 -0.66
N GLU A 128 12.37 15.03 0.18
CA GLU A 128 13.14 15.28 1.41
C GLU A 128 12.81 14.28 2.54
N THR A 129 11.74 13.51 2.37
CA THR A 129 11.27 12.52 3.35
C THR A 129 12.35 11.50 3.65
N LYS A 130 12.41 11.08 4.92
CA LYS A 130 13.26 9.98 5.36
C LYS A 130 12.38 8.78 5.71
N GLY A 131 12.56 7.68 4.98
CA GLY A 131 11.97 6.39 5.31
C GLY A 131 12.59 5.76 6.56
N THR A 132 12.12 4.57 6.91
CA THR A 132 12.70 3.81 8.02
C THR A 132 14.17 3.52 7.75
N PRO A 133 15.07 3.71 8.74
CA PRO A 133 16.47 3.37 8.58
C PRO A 133 16.68 1.90 8.20
N ASP A 134 17.72 1.66 7.41
CA ASP A 134 18.15 0.31 7.07
C ASP A 134 18.62 -0.41 8.34
N VAL A 135 18.12 -1.61 8.54
CA VAL A 135 18.54 -2.50 9.64
C VAL A 135 19.26 -3.72 9.06
N PRO A 136 20.32 -4.23 9.71
CA PRO A 136 20.95 -5.47 9.29
C PRO A 136 19.94 -6.63 9.26
N PHE A 137 19.98 -7.45 8.21
CA PHE A 137 19.16 -8.64 8.09
C PHE A 137 19.99 -9.84 7.62
N VAL A 138 19.47 -11.04 7.87
CA VAL A 138 20.12 -12.32 7.49
C VAL A 138 19.24 -13.02 6.48
N ILE A 139 19.83 -13.44 5.36
CA ILE A 139 19.19 -14.33 4.39
C ILE A 139 19.70 -15.74 4.69
N ALA A 140 18.80 -16.63 5.10
CA ALA A 140 19.09 -18.06 5.24
C ALA A 140 18.72 -18.76 3.94
N ILE A 141 19.71 -19.36 3.27
CA ILE A 141 19.49 -20.21 2.09
C ILE A 141 19.58 -21.66 2.54
N THR A 142 18.47 -22.39 2.43
CA THR A 142 18.42 -23.83 2.72
C THR A 142 18.39 -24.61 1.42
N THR A 143 19.35 -25.52 1.23
CA THR A 143 19.31 -26.53 0.18
C THR A 143 18.75 -27.82 0.76
N GLU A 144 17.61 -28.28 0.25
CA GLU A 144 17.18 -29.67 0.45
C GLU A 144 18.12 -30.60 -0.34
N LYS A 145 18.50 -31.74 0.26
CA LYS A 145 19.33 -32.77 -0.39
C LYS A 145 18.46 -33.75 -1.15
#